data_AF-A0A9D4CWG4-F1
#
_entry.id   AF-A0A9D4CWG4-F1
#
_cell.length_a   1.000
_cell.length_b   1.000
_cell.length_c   1.000
_cell.angle_alpha   90.00
_cell.angle_beta   90.00
_cell.angle_gamma   90.00
#
_symmetry.space_group_name_H-M   'P 1'
#
loop_
_entity.id
_entity.type
_entity.pdbx_description
1 polymer ?
#
loop_
_entity_poly.entity_id
_entity_poly.type
_entity_poly.pdbx_seq_one_letter_code
_entity_poly.pdbx_strand_id
1 'polypeptide(L)'
;MGHTQHCIDLNECDDTKIHDCEHDCLNFVGSYICSCHAGYSLNEDNRTCSDINECHGDTHVCTKQHEMCQNLPGNYSCVCDTGYSRSTLDADCNPTASSVLFGKLSYSIETSININISRVEKEILLQNAGIDAGQLSNGNPLIELLRQLGCAPGQTKNSRSGLIDDVGANKIP
;
A
#
# COMPACT_ATOMS: atom_id res chain seq x y z
N MET A 1 32.41 -17.23 64.76
CA MET A 1 32.26 -18.04 63.52
C MET A 1 31.53 -17.15 62.53
N GLY A 2 32.27 -16.54 61.59
CA GLY A 2 31.69 -15.65 60.60
C GLY A 2 31.13 -16.50 59.46
N HIS A 3 29.82 -16.45 59.24
CA HIS A 3 29.26 -16.91 57.98
C HIS A 3 29.70 -15.90 56.93
N THR A 4 30.70 -16.25 56.12
CA THR A 4 30.89 -15.59 54.82
C THR A 4 29.68 -15.98 53.98
N GLN A 5 28.60 -15.21 54.11
CA GLN A 5 27.45 -15.35 53.24
C GLN A 5 27.88 -14.81 51.88
N HIS A 6 28.42 -15.72 51.07
CA HIS A 6 28.75 -15.46 49.69
C HIS A 6 27.40 -15.35 48.97
N CYS A 7 26.91 -14.13 48.79
CA CYS A 7 25.71 -13.89 48.00
C CYS A 7 26.04 -14.20 46.56
N ILE A 8 25.59 -15.37 46.09
CA ILE A 8 25.68 -15.75 44.69
C ILE A 8 24.34 -15.35 44.07
N ASP A 9 24.43 -14.72 42.91
CA ASP A 9 23.29 -14.38 42.09
C ASP A 9 22.46 -15.63 41.76
N LEU A 10 21.14 -15.52 41.89
CA LEU A 10 20.23 -16.56 41.44
C LEU A 10 19.89 -16.25 39.99
N ASN A 11 20.14 -17.19 39.08
CA ASN A 11 19.71 -17.01 37.70
C ASN A 11 18.20 -17.29 37.59
N GLU A 12 17.38 -16.24 37.59
CA GLU A 12 15.92 -16.40 37.47
C GLU A 12 15.50 -16.98 36.11
N CYS A 13 16.35 -16.86 35.08
CA CYS A 13 16.08 -17.38 33.74
C CYS A 13 16.21 -18.90 33.61
N ASP A 14 16.75 -19.58 34.63
CA ASP A 14 16.81 -21.04 34.65
C ASP A 14 15.47 -21.69 35.05
N ASP A 15 14.50 -20.91 35.53
CA ASP A 15 13.16 -21.38 35.90
C ASP A 15 12.04 -20.47 35.37
N THR A 16 11.27 -20.99 34.41
CA THR A 16 10.16 -20.26 33.77
C THR A 16 9.07 -19.79 34.74
N LYS A 17 8.94 -20.43 35.91
CA LYS A 17 7.99 -20.01 36.94
C LYS A 17 8.45 -18.80 37.74
N ILE A 18 9.74 -18.49 37.71
CA ILE A 18 10.32 -17.33 38.41
C ILE A 18 10.24 -16.10 37.51
N HIS A 19 10.69 -16.21 36.25
CA HIS A 19 10.81 -15.05 35.38
C HIS A 19 9.51 -14.66 34.65
N ASP A 20 8.69 -15.64 34.22
CA ASP A 20 7.39 -15.41 33.57
C ASP A 20 7.46 -14.45 32.36
N CYS A 21 8.56 -14.52 31.60
CA CYS A 21 8.76 -13.74 30.36
C CYS A 21 8.06 -14.44 29.19
N GLU A 22 7.40 -13.68 28.32
CA GLU A 22 6.75 -14.24 27.12
C GLU A 22 7.77 -14.76 26.09
N HIS A 23 8.87 -14.03 25.91
CA HIS A 23 9.97 -14.37 25.01
C HIS A 23 11.24 -14.66 25.82
N ASP A 24 12.29 -13.87 25.61
CA ASP A 24 13.61 -14.12 26.20
C ASP A 24 13.71 -13.57 27.62
N CYS A 25 14.46 -14.28 28.47
CA CYS A 25 14.87 -13.83 29.79
C CYS A 25 16.37 -13.55 29.80
N LEU A 26 16.76 -12.41 30.35
CA LEU A 26 18.15 -12.00 30.52
C LEU A 26 18.44 -11.83 32.01
N ASN A 27 19.39 -12.63 32.50
CA ASN A 27 19.80 -12.60 33.90
C ASN A 27 20.83 -11.50 34.17
N PHE A 28 20.63 -10.75 35.25
CA PHE A 28 21.52 -9.70 35.72
C PHE A 28 21.83 -9.91 37.20
N VAL A 29 22.94 -9.37 37.68
CA VAL A 29 23.26 -9.52 39.12
C VAL A 29 22.18 -8.83 39.97
N GLY A 30 21.43 -9.62 40.72
CA GLY A 30 20.35 -9.21 41.61
C GLY A 30 19.00 -8.95 40.93
N SER A 31 18.83 -9.30 39.64
CA SER A 31 17.56 -9.13 38.92
C SER A 31 17.55 -9.85 37.57
N TYR A 32 16.43 -9.80 36.87
CA TYR A 32 16.33 -10.23 35.48
C TYR A 32 15.48 -9.22 34.71
N ILE A 33 15.61 -9.23 33.38
CA ILE A 33 14.72 -8.49 32.49
C ILE A 33 14.21 -9.42 31.40
N CYS A 34 12.97 -9.21 30.98
CA CYS A 34 12.43 -9.85 29.78
C CYS A 34 12.79 -9.01 28.55
N SER A 35 13.02 -9.69 27.43
CA SER A 35 13.21 -9.03 26.12
C SER A 35 12.38 -9.73 25.06
N CYS A 36 11.90 -8.94 24.10
CA CYS A 36 11.08 -9.45 23.00
C CYS A 36 11.94 -9.76 21.77
N HIS A 37 11.51 -10.75 20.99
CA HIS A 37 12.07 -11.03 19.67
C HIS A 37 11.96 -9.80 18.74
N ALA A 38 12.75 -9.78 17.67
CA ALA A 38 12.66 -8.74 16.65
C ALA A 38 11.22 -8.64 16.08
N GLY A 39 10.75 -7.40 15.87
CA GLY A 39 9.37 -7.12 15.46
C GLY A 39 8.36 -7.02 16.60
N TYR A 40 8.80 -7.13 17.86
CA TYR A 40 7.94 -6.99 19.03
C TYR A 40 8.48 -5.95 20.01
N SER A 41 7.57 -5.27 20.72
CA SER A 41 7.88 -4.32 21.79
C SER A 41 7.48 -4.87 23.15
N LEU A 42 8.33 -4.68 24.15
CA LEU A 42 8.03 -5.05 25.54
C LEU A 42 6.93 -4.15 26.10
N ASN A 43 5.91 -4.77 26.69
CA ASN A 43 4.78 -4.07 27.31
C ASN A 43 5.15 -3.47 28.66
N GLU A 44 4.25 -2.63 29.21
CA GLU A 44 4.44 -1.93 30.48
C GLU A 44 4.59 -2.88 31.69
N ASP A 45 4.13 -4.13 31.57
CA ASP A 45 4.33 -5.17 32.58
C ASP A 45 5.76 -5.71 32.64
N ASN A 46 6.62 -5.30 31.69
CA ASN A 46 8.00 -5.76 31.50
C ASN A 46 8.13 -7.28 31.30
N ARG A 47 7.07 -7.94 30.82
CA ARG A 47 7.03 -9.41 30.66
C ARG A 47 6.45 -9.85 29.33
N THR A 48 5.36 -9.22 28.92
CA THR A 48 4.64 -9.56 27.69
C THR A 48 5.13 -8.72 26.51
N CYS A 49 4.92 -9.24 25.31
CA CYS A 49 5.41 -8.68 24.07
C CYS A 49 4.23 -8.40 23.13
N SER A 50 4.15 -7.15 22.66
CA SER A 50 3.19 -6.78 21.62
C SER A 50 3.86 -6.71 20.27
N ASP A 51 3.18 -7.21 19.25
CA ASP A 51 3.59 -7.07 17.86
C ASP A 51 3.71 -5.59 17.48
N ILE A 52 4.82 -5.22 16.83
CA ILE A 52 5.02 -3.87 16.32
C ILE A 52 4.29 -3.77 14.99
N ASN A 53 3.28 -2.91 14.90
CA ASN A 53 2.59 -2.69 13.64
C ASN A 53 3.35 -1.70 12.74
N GLU A 54 4.21 -2.21 11.86
CA GLU A 54 5.01 -1.35 10.96
C GLU A 54 4.15 -0.57 9.96
N CYS A 55 2.93 -1.05 9.67
CA CYS A 55 1.97 -0.39 8.79
C CYS A 55 1.30 0.86 9.40
N HIS A 56 1.36 1.02 10.73
CA HIS A 56 0.81 2.21 11.40
C HIS A 56 1.85 3.32 11.61
N GLY A 57 3.13 2.95 11.73
CA GLY A 57 4.21 3.87 12.05
C GLY A 57 5.00 4.39 10.85
N ASP A 58 4.58 4.09 9.62
CA ASP A 58 5.34 4.33 8.38
C ASP A 58 6.80 3.83 8.43
N THR A 59 7.07 2.79 9.23
CA THR A 59 8.40 2.18 9.36
C THR A 59 8.65 1.09 8.31
N HIS A 60 7.63 0.72 7.54
CA HIS A 60 7.73 -0.22 6.44
C HIS A 60 8.37 0.39 5.18
N VAL A 61 8.93 -0.46 4.31
CA VAL A 61 9.54 -0.04 3.03
C VAL A 61 8.67 -0.32 1.79
N CYS A 62 7.37 -0.56 1.97
CA CYS A 62 6.42 -0.69 0.86
C CYS A 62 6.25 0.65 0.12
N THR A 63 7.10 0.90 -0.89
CA THR A 63 7.15 2.18 -1.62
C THR A 63 6.68 2.08 -3.06
N LYS A 64 6.42 0.87 -3.58
CA LYS A 64 6.05 0.70 -4.99
C LYS A 64 4.58 1.06 -5.20
N GLN A 65 4.24 1.44 -6.43
CA GLN A 65 2.86 1.71 -6.79
C GLN A 65 2.01 0.44 -6.67
N HIS A 66 0.79 0.58 -6.16
CA HIS A 66 -0.14 -0.53 -5.91
C HIS A 66 0.37 -1.57 -4.91
N GLU A 67 1.34 -1.23 -4.06
CA GLU A 67 1.67 -2.00 -2.86
C GLU A 67 0.95 -1.45 -1.62
N MET A 68 0.50 -2.39 -0.80
CA MET A 68 -0.10 -2.15 0.51
C MET A 68 0.73 -2.85 1.57
N CYS A 69 0.91 -2.19 2.71
CA CYS A 69 1.51 -2.82 3.87
C CYS A 69 0.49 -3.77 4.54
N GLN A 70 0.91 -5.00 4.79
CA GLN A 70 0.18 -5.96 5.60
C GLN A 70 1.01 -6.31 6.84
N ASN A 71 0.48 -5.98 8.01
CA ASN A 71 1.10 -6.31 9.29
C ASN A 71 0.99 -7.81 9.58
N LEU A 72 2.06 -8.43 10.06
CA LEU A 72 2.14 -9.84 10.44
C LEU A 72 2.79 -9.98 11.82
N PRO A 73 2.63 -11.10 12.52
CA PRO A 73 3.34 -11.32 13.77
C PRO A 73 4.88 -11.30 13.57
N GLY A 74 5.54 -10.32 14.16
CA GLY A 74 7.00 -10.13 14.19
C GLY A 74 7.59 -9.49 12.94
N ASN A 75 6.78 -9.08 11.96
CA ASN A 75 7.24 -8.41 10.74
C ASN A 75 6.04 -7.86 9.92
N TYR A 76 6.31 -7.33 8.73
CA TYR A 76 5.30 -6.97 7.74
C TYR A 76 5.59 -7.59 6.37
N SER A 77 4.61 -7.51 5.48
CA SER A 77 4.75 -7.85 4.07
C SER A 77 4.14 -6.76 3.19
N CYS A 78 4.80 -6.46 2.07
CA CYS A 78 4.25 -5.61 1.03
C CYS A 78 3.49 -6.49 0.03
N VAL A 79 2.17 -6.33 -0.02
CA VAL A 79 1.28 -7.08 -0.91
C VAL A 79 0.68 -6.18 -1.97
N CYS A 80 0.33 -6.73 -3.13
CA CYS A 80 -0.33 -5.94 -4.16
C CYS A 80 -1.77 -5.64 -3.78
N ASP A 81 -2.24 -4.46 -4.20
CA ASP A 81 -3.65 -4.05 -4.14
C ASP A 81 -4.59 -5.09 -4.75
N THR A 82 -5.86 -5.01 -4.36
CA THR A 82 -6.91 -5.83 -4.98
C THR A 82 -6.95 -5.57 -6.49
N GLY A 83 -6.91 -6.64 -7.29
CA GLY A 83 -6.88 -6.54 -8.75
C GLY A 83 -5.46 -6.47 -9.33
N TYR A 84 -4.42 -6.41 -8.50
CA TYR A 84 -3.02 -6.44 -8.90
C TYR A 84 -2.33 -7.73 -8.43
N SER A 85 -1.24 -8.11 -9.11
CA SER A 85 -0.41 -9.27 -8.79
C SER A 85 1.05 -8.96 -9.00
N ARG A 86 1.91 -9.53 -8.14
CA ARG A 86 3.35 -9.35 -8.23
C ARG A 86 3.89 -10.03 -9.49
N SER A 87 4.46 -9.24 -10.39
CA SER A 87 5.00 -9.71 -11.65
C SER A 87 6.40 -10.27 -11.46
N THR A 88 6.67 -11.40 -12.12
CA THR A 88 7.97 -12.09 -12.05
C THR A 88 9.04 -11.43 -12.92
N LEU A 89 8.67 -10.44 -13.74
CA LEU A 89 9.55 -9.77 -14.70
C LEU A 89 10.21 -8.51 -14.13
N ASP A 90 9.46 -7.74 -13.35
CA ASP A 90 9.84 -6.41 -12.82
C ASP A 90 9.71 -6.32 -11.29
N ALA A 91 9.19 -7.37 -10.63
CA ALA A 91 8.87 -7.39 -9.21
C ALA A 91 7.89 -6.27 -8.79
N ASP A 92 7.14 -5.69 -9.72
CA ASP A 92 6.12 -4.66 -9.50
C ASP A 92 4.72 -5.27 -9.44
N CYS A 93 3.76 -4.49 -8.94
CA CYS A 93 2.35 -4.87 -8.90
C CYS A 93 1.70 -4.49 -10.23
N ASN A 94 1.44 -5.52 -11.05
CA ASN A 94 0.78 -5.36 -12.35
C ASN A 94 -0.69 -5.78 -12.27
N PRO A 95 -1.59 -5.12 -13.03
CA PRO A 95 -3.00 -5.46 -13.04
C PRO A 95 -3.21 -6.91 -13.51
N THR A 96 -4.05 -7.64 -12.80
CA THR A 96 -4.44 -8.99 -13.20
C THR A 96 -5.29 -8.98 -14.47
N ALA A 97 -5.26 -10.06 -15.26
CA ALA A 97 -6.09 -10.19 -16.45
C ALA A 97 -7.59 -9.99 -16.14
N SER A 98 -8.04 -10.45 -14.97
CA SER A 98 -9.39 -10.21 -14.48
C SER A 98 -9.65 -8.72 -14.25
N SER A 99 -8.76 -8.01 -13.53
CA SER A 99 -8.92 -6.56 -13.29
C SER A 99 -8.97 -5.76 -14.60
N VAL A 100 -8.08 -6.10 -15.55
CA VAL A 100 -8.08 -5.50 -16.90
C VAL A 100 -9.41 -5.77 -17.62
N LEU A 101 -9.93 -7.00 -17.56
CA LEU A 101 -11.19 -7.37 -18.22
C LEU A 101 -12.40 -6.68 -17.57
N PHE A 102 -12.47 -6.63 -16.25
CA PHE A 102 -13.50 -5.90 -15.51
C PHE A 102 -13.50 -4.42 -15.88
N GLY A 103 -12.33 -3.78 -15.90
CA GLY A 103 -12.21 -2.38 -16.33
C GLY A 103 -12.70 -2.13 -17.76
N LYS A 104 -12.33 -3.02 -18.69
CA LYS A 104 -12.79 -2.95 -20.10
C LYS A 104 -14.31 -3.13 -20.20
N LEU A 105 -14.88 -4.06 -19.45
CA LEU A 105 -16.33 -4.30 -19.44
C LEU A 105 -17.07 -3.10 -18.83
N SER A 106 -16.63 -2.59 -17.69
CA SER A 106 -17.20 -1.38 -17.07
C SER A 106 -17.20 -0.21 -18.06
N TYR A 107 -16.06 0.10 -18.68
CA TYR A 107 -15.97 1.18 -19.66
C TYR A 107 -16.88 0.98 -20.89
N SER A 108 -16.95 -0.25 -21.41
CA SER A 108 -17.81 -0.59 -22.54
C SER A 108 -19.30 -0.46 -22.19
N ILE A 109 -19.69 -0.79 -20.95
CA ILE A 109 -21.07 -0.66 -20.46
C ILE A 109 -21.46 0.82 -20.36
N GLU A 110 -20.61 1.65 -19.76
CA GLU A 110 -20.88 3.08 -19.56
C GLU A 110 -21.05 3.84 -20.87
N THR A 111 -20.19 3.54 -21.85
CA THR A 111 -20.24 4.13 -23.20
C THR A 111 -21.44 3.63 -24.01
N SER A 112 -21.95 2.43 -23.74
CA SER A 112 -23.10 1.85 -24.43
C SER A 112 -24.45 2.22 -23.80
N ILE A 113 -24.48 2.53 -22.49
CA ILE A 113 -25.70 2.90 -21.75
C ILE A 113 -25.86 4.44 -21.65
N ASN A 114 -24.89 5.22 -22.16
CA ASN A 114 -24.87 6.68 -22.07
C ASN A 114 -25.06 7.18 -20.62
N ILE A 115 -24.43 6.50 -19.67
CA ILE A 115 -24.42 6.92 -18.27
C ILE A 115 -23.47 8.11 -18.19
N ASN A 116 -23.96 9.22 -17.65
CA ASN A 116 -23.22 10.47 -17.55
C ASN A 116 -22.22 10.40 -16.39
N ILE A 117 -21.21 9.56 -16.55
CA ILE A 117 -20.17 9.31 -15.56
C ILE A 117 -19.11 10.37 -15.76
N SER A 118 -18.75 11.01 -14.66
CA SER A 118 -17.83 12.14 -14.65
C SER A 118 -16.48 11.71 -15.22
N ARG A 119 -15.76 12.68 -15.79
CA ARG A 119 -14.43 12.47 -16.35
C ARG A 119 -13.46 11.83 -15.33
N VAL A 120 -13.65 12.15 -14.04
CA VAL A 120 -12.88 11.64 -12.90
C VAL A 120 -13.20 10.17 -12.62
N GLU A 121 -14.48 9.79 -12.60
CA GLU A 121 -14.88 8.38 -12.37
C GLU A 121 -14.39 7.46 -13.49
N LYS A 122 -14.36 7.93 -14.75
CA LYS A 122 -13.74 7.21 -15.86
C LYS A 122 -12.23 7.05 -15.72
N GLU A 123 -11.54 8.10 -15.26
CA GLU A 123 -10.09 8.04 -14.99
C GLU A 123 -9.78 7.04 -13.86
N ILE A 124 -10.61 6.97 -12.81
CA ILE A 124 -10.49 6.00 -11.70
C ILE A 124 -10.70 4.56 -12.20
N LEU A 125 -11.71 4.31 -13.04
CA LEU A 125 -11.98 2.97 -13.59
C LEU A 125 -10.85 2.47 -14.51
N LEU A 126 -10.27 3.37 -15.29
CA LEU A 126 -9.14 3.06 -16.17
C LEU A 126 -7.85 2.82 -15.37
N GLN A 127 -7.58 3.62 -14.33
CA GLN A 127 -6.47 3.39 -13.41
C GLN A 127 -6.63 2.08 -12.64
N ASN A 128 -7.82 1.74 -12.15
CA ASN A 128 -8.10 0.46 -11.49
C ASN A 128 -7.98 -0.74 -12.43
N ALA A 129 -8.19 -0.53 -13.73
CA ALA A 129 -7.95 -1.52 -14.78
C ALA A 129 -6.47 -1.67 -15.17
N GLY A 130 -5.57 -0.86 -14.58
CA GLY A 130 -4.16 -0.74 -14.97
C GLY A 130 -3.98 -0.29 -16.43
N ILE A 131 -4.95 0.45 -16.96
CA ILE A 131 -4.90 1.09 -18.27
C ILE A 131 -4.41 2.51 -18.04
N ASP A 132 -3.11 2.74 -18.25
CA ASP A 132 -2.60 4.10 -18.33
C ASP A 132 -3.33 4.83 -19.47
N ALA A 133 -3.86 6.04 -19.23
CA ALA A 133 -4.61 6.80 -20.23
C ALA A 133 -3.76 7.06 -21.50
N GLY A 134 -2.43 6.93 -21.40
CA GLY A 134 -1.50 6.93 -22.53
C GLY A 134 -1.52 5.68 -23.42
N GLN A 135 -2.04 4.53 -22.96
CA GLN A 135 -2.08 3.25 -23.69
C GLN A 135 -3.40 3.06 -24.50
N LEU A 136 -4.44 3.85 -24.24
CA LEU A 136 -5.65 3.94 -25.08
C LEU A 136 -5.41 4.66 -26.43
N SER A 137 -4.19 5.13 -26.66
CA SER A 137 -3.75 5.87 -27.85
C SER A 137 -3.66 5.02 -29.12
N ASN A 138 -3.67 3.69 -29.01
CA ASN A 138 -3.53 2.80 -30.16
C ASN A 138 -4.81 1.98 -30.37
N GLY A 139 -5.82 2.58 -31.02
CA GLY A 139 -6.92 1.81 -31.62
C GLY A 139 -8.33 2.35 -31.42
N ASN A 140 -8.52 3.52 -30.79
CA ASN A 140 -9.84 4.13 -30.74
C ASN A 140 -10.13 4.92 -32.04
N PRO A 141 -11.07 4.48 -32.90
CA PRO A 141 -11.40 5.17 -34.15
C PRO A 141 -11.94 6.60 -33.94
N LEU A 142 -12.38 6.94 -32.72
CA LEU A 142 -12.85 8.29 -32.38
C LEU A 142 -11.70 9.29 -32.17
N ILE A 143 -10.51 8.83 -31.76
CA ILE A 143 -9.32 9.68 -31.55
C ILE A 143 -8.60 9.93 -32.89
N GLU A 144 -8.63 8.97 -33.82
CA GLU A 144 -8.09 9.15 -35.18
C GLU A 144 -8.86 10.23 -35.95
N LEU A 145 -10.17 10.35 -35.69
CA LEU A 145 -11.01 11.42 -36.22
C LEU A 145 -10.68 12.80 -35.61
N LEU A 146 -10.23 12.84 -34.35
CA LEU A 146 -9.85 14.08 -33.66
C LEU A 146 -8.44 14.56 -34.06
N ARG A 147 -7.51 13.65 -34.39
CA ARG A 147 -6.19 14.00 -34.93
C ARG A 147 -6.27 14.66 -36.31
N GLN A 148 -7.23 14.28 -37.16
CA GLN A 148 -7.48 14.93 -38.46
C GLN A 148 -8.01 16.37 -38.34
N LEU A 149 -8.44 16.79 -37.15
CA LEU A 149 -9.01 18.13 -36.87
C LEU A 149 -8.05 19.09 -36.14
N GLY A 150 -6.84 18.62 -35.80
CA GLY A 150 -5.71 19.45 -35.33
C GLY A 150 -5.76 19.97 -33.89
N CYS A 151 -6.47 19.33 -32.96
CA CYS A 151 -6.56 19.79 -31.56
C CYS A 151 -5.61 19.03 -30.61
N ALA A 152 -4.93 19.76 -29.71
CA ALA A 152 -4.10 19.22 -28.64
C ALA A 152 -4.93 18.81 -27.39
N PRO A 153 -4.38 18.00 -26.46
CA PRO A 153 -5.11 17.56 -25.27
C PRO A 153 -5.57 18.76 -24.42
N GLY A 154 -6.87 18.81 -24.09
CA GLY A 154 -7.47 19.88 -23.27
C GLY A 154 -8.20 20.99 -24.04
N GLN A 155 -8.23 20.95 -25.38
CA GLN A 155 -8.99 21.92 -26.19
C GLN A 155 -10.27 21.30 -26.79
N THR A 156 -11.30 22.13 -26.97
CA THR A 156 -12.53 21.77 -27.70
C THR A 156 -12.82 22.79 -28.79
N LYS A 157 -13.31 22.35 -29.96
CA LYS A 157 -13.76 23.26 -31.04
C LYS A 157 -15.25 23.52 -30.87
N ASN A 158 -15.65 24.77 -30.69
CA ASN A 158 -17.04 25.17 -30.70
C ASN A 158 -17.54 25.29 -32.16
N SER A 159 -18.45 24.39 -32.56
CA SER A 159 -19.00 24.29 -33.93
C SER A 159 -19.86 25.46 -34.39
N ARG A 160 -19.91 26.59 -33.67
CA ARG A 160 -20.61 27.82 -34.10
C ARG A 160 -19.72 29.04 -34.37
N SER A 161 -18.42 29.03 -34.04
CA SER A 161 -17.56 30.21 -34.21
C SER A 161 -16.20 29.95 -34.86
N GLY A 162 -15.70 28.71 -34.88
CA GLY A 162 -14.43 28.38 -35.55
C GLY A 162 -13.17 28.95 -34.89
N LEU A 163 -13.26 29.52 -33.69
CA LEU A 163 -12.12 30.00 -32.90
C LEU A 163 -11.78 29.02 -31.76
N ILE A 164 -10.49 28.94 -31.44
CA ILE A 164 -9.92 28.10 -30.37
C ILE A 164 -9.93 28.93 -29.09
N ASP A 165 -10.69 28.51 -28.08
CA ASP A 165 -10.71 29.16 -26.78
C ASP A 165 -9.90 28.32 -25.78
N ASP A 166 -8.87 28.93 -25.17
CA ASP A 166 -8.12 28.32 -24.07
C ASP A 166 -8.99 28.32 -22.80
N VAL A 167 -9.23 27.13 -22.24
CA VAL A 167 -9.90 27.01 -20.95
C VAL A 167 -8.94 27.47 -19.86
N GLY A 168 -9.03 28.76 -19.54
CA GLY A 168 -8.27 29.41 -18.47
C GLY A 168 -8.45 28.69 -17.13
N ALA A 169 -7.32 28.41 -16.50
CA ALA A 169 -7.21 28.02 -15.11
C ALA A 169 -8.04 28.97 -14.23
N ASN A 170 -8.98 28.44 -13.46
CA ASN A 170 -9.62 29.25 -12.43
C ASN A 170 -9.69 28.53 -11.08
N LYS A 171 -9.26 29.30 -10.09
CA LYS A 171 -9.00 28.96 -8.69
C LYS A 171 -10.25 28.50 -7.96
N ILE A 172 -10.02 27.58 -7.04
CA ILE A 172 -10.92 27.14 -5.97
C ILE A 172 -11.12 28.33 -5.00
N PRO A 173 -12.34 28.62 -4.52
CA PRO A 173 -12.55 29.55 -3.40
C PRO A 173 -12.03 28.98 -2.07
#